data_AF-A0A7S3SWA6-F1
#
_entry.id   AF-A0A7S3SWA6-F1
#
_cell.length_a   1.000
_cell.length_b   1.000
_cell.length_c   1.000
_cell.angle_alpha   90.00
_cell.angle_beta   90.00
_cell.angle_gamma   90.00
#
_symmetry.space_group_name_H-M   'P 1'
#
loop_
_entity.id
_entity.type
_entity.pdbx_description
1 polymer ?
#
loop_
_entity_poly.entity_id
_entity_poly.type
_entity_poly.pdbx_seq_one_letter_code
_entity_poly.pdbx_strand_id
1 'polypeptide(L)'
;KRVVAQLLTLMDGAKGRGQVVVIAATNRPNAIDPALRRAGRFDREIDIGIPDEVGRMEIMRIHTKNMKLAEDVDLESIAKTTHGFTGSDLKSLCQEAALQCVREKMDIIDIEDDQIDAEILDSMAVSNEHFKFATGQSNPSSLRETTVEIPTTTWEDIGGLEDVKAQLREMILYPIEHPDKFTKFGMKPSKGVLFYGPPGC
;
A
#
# COMPACT_ATOMS: atom_id res chain seq x y z
N LYS A 1 -27.68 -16.87 -6.76
CA LYS A 1 -28.68 -16.41 -5.77
C LYS A 1 -29.08 -17.50 -4.75
N ARG A 2 -29.31 -18.76 -5.14
CA ARG A 2 -29.75 -19.84 -4.22
C ARG A 2 -28.74 -20.18 -3.10
N VAL A 3 -27.43 -20.10 -3.39
CA VAL A 3 -26.35 -20.39 -2.43
C VAL A 3 -26.24 -19.33 -1.32
N VAL A 4 -26.46 -18.05 -1.63
CA VAL A 4 -26.40 -16.94 -0.66
C VAL A 4 -27.51 -17.09 0.38
N ALA A 5 -28.73 -17.45 -0.06
CA ALA A 5 -29.85 -17.69 0.85
C ALA A 5 -29.59 -18.87 1.80
N GLN A 6 -28.94 -19.94 1.31
CA GLN A 6 -28.57 -21.08 2.15
C GLN A 6 -27.50 -20.71 3.19
N LEU A 7 -26.48 -19.94 2.79
CA LEU A 7 -25.45 -19.46 3.71
C LEU A 7 -26.04 -18.59 4.82
N LEU A 8 -26.97 -17.69 4.50
CA LEU A 8 -27.68 -16.87 5.48
C LEU A 8 -28.44 -17.71 6.51
N THR A 9 -29.19 -18.72 6.05
CA THR A 9 -29.91 -19.64 6.93
C THR A 9 -28.96 -20.42 7.85
N LEU A 10 -27.79 -20.83 7.34
CA LEU A 10 -26.78 -21.52 8.14
C LEU A 10 -26.13 -20.59 9.16
N MET A 11 -25.84 -19.34 8.81
CA MET A 11 -25.26 -18.34 9.73
C MET A 11 -26.25 -17.95 10.84
N ASP A 12 -27.53 -17.74 10.51
CA ASP A 12 -28.57 -17.47 11.51
C ASP A 12 -28.79 -18.69 12.43
N GLY A 13 -28.72 -19.90 11.88
CA GLY A 13 -28.83 -21.16 12.61
C GLY A 13 -27.59 -21.56 13.40
N ALA A 14 -26.42 -20.96 13.11
CA ALA A 14 -25.16 -21.23 13.81
C ALA A 14 -25.15 -20.66 15.23
N LYS A 15 -25.97 -19.63 15.53
CA LYS A 15 -26.11 -19.08 16.89
C LYS A 15 -26.54 -20.12 17.94
N GLY A 16 -27.21 -21.19 17.51
CA GLY A 16 -27.62 -22.31 18.39
C GLY A 16 -26.66 -23.50 18.39
N ARG A 17 -25.63 -23.52 17.53
CA ARG A 17 -24.72 -24.66 17.32
C ARG A 17 -23.25 -24.27 17.58
N GLY A 18 -22.94 -23.93 18.83
CA GLY A 18 -21.55 -23.82 19.34
C GLY A 18 -20.85 -22.47 19.15
N GLN A 19 -19.58 -22.42 19.59
CA GLN A 19 -18.67 -21.25 19.53
C GLN A 19 -17.98 -21.16 18.15
N VAL A 20 -18.73 -20.97 17.07
CA VAL A 20 -18.16 -20.83 15.72
C VAL A 20 -17.98 -19.35 15.37
N VAL A 21 -16.77 -18.97 14.97
CA VAL A 21 -16.45 -17.62 14.45
C VAL A 21 -16.22 -17.71 12.94
N VAL A 22 -16.85 -16.83 12.18
CA VAL A 22 -16.69 -16.75 10.72
C VAL A 22 -15.93 -15.48 10.37
N ILE A 23 -14.81 -15.63 9.65
CA ILE A 23 -13.99 -14.52 9.15
C ILE A 23 -14.03 -14.57 7.62
N ALA A 24 -14.20 -13.41 6.98
CA ALA A 24 -14.20 -13.27 5.52
C ALA A 24 -13.29 -12.10 5.11
N ALA A 25 -12.70 -12.20 3.92
CA ALA A 25 -11.90 -11.15 3.31
C ALA A 25 -12.45 -10.83 1.91
N THR A 26 -12.46 -9.55 1.54
CA THR A 26 -12.90 -9.09 0.22
C THR A 26 -12.18 -7.81 -0.17
N ASN A 27 -11.84 -7.66 -1.44
CA ASN A 27 -11.36 -6.38 -1.99
C ASN A 27 -12.52 -5.52 -2.52
N ARG A 28 -13.75 -6.06 -2.52
CA ARG A 28 -14.95 -5.41 -3.06
C ARG A 28 -16.09 -5.51 -2.04
N PRO A 29 -16.06 -4.75 -0.93
CA PRO A 29 -17.11 -4.80 0.10
C PRO A 29 -18.50 -4.43 -0.45
N ASN A 30 -18.55 -3.60 -1.50
CA ASN A 30 -19.79 -3.20 -2.17
C ASN A 30 -20.39 -4.28 -3.08
N ALA A 31 -19.64 -5.34 -3.39
CA ALA A 31 -20.14 -6.50 -4.14
C ALA A 31 -20.81 -7.55 -3.24
N ILE A 32 -20.66 -7.43 -1.91
CA ILE A 32 -21.28 -8.33 -0.94
C ILE A 32 -22.77 -7.97 -0.78
N ASP A 33 -23.62 -8.99 -0.72
CA ASP A 33 -25.04 -8.83 -0.44
C ASP A 33 -25.24 -8.11 0.91
N PRO A 34 -25.94 -6.96 0.96
CA PRO A 34 -26.17 -6.22 2.21
C PRO A 34 -26.84 -7.05 3.31
N ALA A 35 -27.55 -8.13 2.98
CA ALA A 35 -28.11 -9.04 3.97
C ALA A 35 -27.02 -9.74 4.80
N LEU A 36 -25.85 -10.03 4.23
CA LEU A 36 -24.74 -10.70 4.93
C LEU A 36 -24.04 -9.75 5.92
N ARG A 37 -24.07 -8.44 5.69
CA ARG A 37 -23.42 -7.38 6.49
C ARG A 37 -24.26 -6.90 7.67
N ARG A 38 -25.39 -7.55 7.95
CA ARG A 38 -26.29 -7.18 9.06
C ARG A 38 -25.87 -7.85 10.37
N ALA A 39 -26.25 -7.21 11.48
CA ALA A 39 -26.02 -7.70 12.83
C ALA A 39 -26.43 -9.18 13.00
N GLY A 40 -25.55 -9.99 13.57
CA GLY A 40 -25.74 -11.44 13.73
C GLY A 40 -25.15 -12.32 12.63
N ARG A 41 -24.52 -11.73 11.61
CA ARG A 41 -23.80 -12.42 10.51
C ARG A 41 -22.38 -11.86 10.44
N PHE A 42 -22.03 -11.08 9.39
CA PHE A 42 -20.86 -10.21 9.42
C PHE A 42 -21.24 -8.88 10.06
N ASP A 43 -21.22 -8.86 11.39
CA ASP A 43 -21.55 -7.70 12.23
C ASP A 43 -20.35 -6.77 12.48
N ARG A 44 -19.13 -7.25 12.24
CA ARG A 44 -17.88 -6.50 12.32
C ARG A 44 -17.21 -6.43 10.95
N GLU A 45 -16.88 -5.22 10.55
CA GLU A 45 -16.07 -4.95 9.37
C GLU A 45 -14.80 -4.24 9.82
N ILE A 46 -13.66 -4.74 9.35
CA ILE A 46 -12.35 -4.17 9.62
C ILE A 46 -11.78 -3.80 8.25
N ASP A 47 -11.55 -2.51 8.05
CA ASP A 47 -10.87 -2.02 6.86
C ASP A 47 -9.36 -2.10 7.07
N ILE A 48 -8.65 -2.71 6.13
CA ILE A 48 -7.19 -2.84 6.14
C ILE A 48 -6.67 -2.00 4.98
N GLY A 49 -6.23 -0.78 5.31
CA GLY A 49 -5.64 0.15 4.36
C GLY A 49 -4.17 -0.12 4.06
N ILE A 50 -3.59 0.76 3.25
CA ILE A 50 -2.15 0.80 2.97
C ILE A 50 -1.43 1.24 4.26
N PRO A 51 -0.30 0.60 4.63
CA PRO A 51 0.46 0.97 5.81
C PRO A 51 1.04 2.39 5.72
N ASP A 52 1.06 3.07 6.86
CA ASP A 52 1.80 4.32 7.06
C ASP A 52 3.32 4.04 7.14
N GLU A 53 4.13 5.10 7.26
CA GLU A 53 5.59 4.97 7.30
C GLU A 53 6.08 4.02 8.42
N VAL A 54 5.50 4.14 9.60
CA VAL A 54 5.82 3.27 10.75
C VAL A 54 5.41 1.83 10.45
N GLY A 55 4.22 1.61 9.91
CA GLY A 55 3.74 0.29 9.50
C GLY A 55 4.60 -0.34 8.42
N ARG A 56 5.08 0.44 7.44
CA ARG A 56 6.01 -0.06 6.41
C ARG A 56 7.33 -0.52 7.01
N MET A 57 7.90 0.27 7.93
CA MET A 57 9.11 -0.10 8.65
C MET A 57 8.91 -1.41 9.45
N GLU A 58 7.79 -1.55 10.18
CA GLU A 58 7.50 -2.77 10.95
C GLU A 58 7.34 -4.00 10.05
N ILE A 59 6.65 -3.86 8.92
CA ILE A 59 6.51 -4.96 7.95
C ILE A 59 7.88 -5.36 7.40
N MET A 60 8.73 -4.39 7.05
CA MET A 60 10.10 -4.67 6.62
C MET A 60 10.88 -5.38 7.72
N ARG A 61 10.82 -4.93 8.98
CA ARG A 61 11.48 -5.58 10.13
C ARG A 61 11.05 -7.03 10.32
N ILE A 62 9.77 -7.35 10.11
CA ILE A 62 9.28 -8.73 10.18
C ILE A 62 9.90 -9.57 9.06
N HIS A 63 9.95 -9.04 7.83
CA HIS A 63 10.49 -9.77 6.68
C HIS A 63 12.02 -9.86 6.67
N THR A 64 12.72 -8.91 7.29
CA THR A 64 14.18 -8.92 7.43
C THR A 64 14.68 -9.61 8.69
N LYS A 65 13.78 -10.06 9.59
CA LYS A 65 14.16 -10.71 10.87
C LYS A 65 15.11 -11.90 10.72
N ASN A 66 14.96 -12.69 9.66
CA ASN A 66 15.80 -13.86 9.37
C ASN A 66 16.87 -13.57 8.31
N MET A 67 17.05 -12.31 7.91
CA MET A 67 18.05 -11.89 6.93
C MET A 67 19.27 -11.34 7.67
N LYS A 68 20.46 -11.73 7.23
CA LYS A 68 21.70 -11.07 7.68
C LYS A 68 21.77 -9.72 6.97
N LEU A 69 21.52 -8.64 7.71
CA LEU A 69 21.62 -7.27 7.21
C LEU A 69 23.03 -6.72 7.48
N ALA A 70 23.57 -5.95 6.55
CA ALA A 70 24.78 -5.17 6.77
C ALA A 70 24.47 -3.91 7.59
N GLU A 71 25.51 -3.32 8.21
CA GLU A 71 25.38 -2.17 9.11
C GLU A 71 24.91 -0.89 8.40
N ASP A 72 25.03 -0.83 7.07
CA ASP A 72 24.64 0.30 6.23
C ASP A 72 23.14 0.32 5.88
N VAL A 73 22.38 -0.72 6.25
CA VAL A 73 20.95 -0.84 5.94
C VAL A 73 20.13 0.04 6.88
N ASP A 74 19.56 1.11 6.33
CA ASP A 74 18.60 1.95 7.03
C ASP A 74 17.16 1.70 6.53
N LEU A 75 16.43 0.84 7.24
CA LEU A 75 15.03 0.53 6.97
C LEU A 75 14.09 1.75 7.12
N GLU A 76 14.47 2.75 7.92
CA GLU A 76 13.67 3.97 8.09
C GLU A 76 13.71 4.81 6.80
N SER A 77 14.90 4.97 6.22
CA SER A 77 15.04 5.65 4.93
C SER A 77 14.26 4.96 3.80
N ILE A 78 14.28 3.62 3.77
CA ILE A 78 13.59 2.82 2.75
C ILE A 78 12.08 2.90 2.96
N ALA A 79 11.60 2.92 4.20
CA ALA A 79 10.18 3.12 4.51
C ALA A 79 9.66 4.50 4.05
N LYS A 80 10.49 5.55 4.11
CA LYS A 80 10.15 6.90 3.62
C LYS A 80 10.00 6.95 2.10
N THR A 81 10.85 6.25 1.36
CA THR A 81 10.84 6.27 -0.12
C THR A 81 9.83 5.32 -0.75
N THR A 82 9.34 4.33 -0.01
CA THR A 82 8.37 3.31 -0.47
C THR A 82 6.90 3.73 -0.25
N HIS A 83 6.56 4.98 -0.59
CA HIS A 83 5.19 5.46 -0.44
C HIS A 83 4.20 4.63 -1.28
N GLY A 84 3.05 4.31 -0.69
CA GLY A 84 2.01 3.51 -1.34
C GLY A 84 2.27 2.00 -1.34
N PHE A 85 3.45 1.51 -0.94
CA PHE A 85 3.71 0.06 -0.94
C PHE A 85 2.76 -0.67 0.02
N THR A 86 2.17 -1.76 -0.46
CA THR A 86 1.36 -2.68 0.36
C THR A 86 2.26 -3.67 1.09
N GLY A 87 1.71 -4.39 2.07
CA GLY A 87 2.49 -5.42 2.80
C GLY A 87 3.10 -6.49 1.88
N SER A 88 2.41 -6.86 0.79
CA SER A 88 2.98 -7.77 -0.22
C SER A 88 4.12 -7.14 -1.01
N ASP A 89 4.02 -5.87 -1.36
CA ASP A 89 5.09 -5.18 -2.11
C ASP A 89 6.36 -5.07 -1.26
N LEU A 90 6.22 -4.75 0.02
CA LEU A 90 7.33 -4.68 0.97
C LEU A 90 8.00 -6.04 1.19
N LYS A 91 7.20 -7.11 1.25
CA LYS A 91 7.72 -8.48 1.29
C LYS A 91 8.53 -8.78 0.04
N SER A 92 7.99 -8.50 -1.14
CA SER A 92 8.67 -8.71 -2.41
C SER A 92 9.95 -7.88 -2.53
N LEU A 93 9.94 -6.63 -2.05
CA LEU A 93 11.12 -5.77 -1.98
C LEU A 93 12.24 -6.42 -1.16
N CYS A 94 11.92 -6.89 0.05
CA CYS A 94 12.90 -7.56 0.91
C CYS A 94 13.42 -8.86 0.29
N GLN A 95 12.54 -9.64 -0.35
CA GLN A 95 12.91 -10.88 -1.04
C GLN A 95 13.82 -10.63 -2.24
N GLU A 96 13.55 -9.60 -3.05
CA GLU A 96 14.39 -9.26 -4.20
C GLU A 96 15.76 -8.74 -3.75
N ALA A 97 15.83 -7.96 -2.67
CA ALA A 97 17.10 -7.54 -2.08
C ALA A 97 17.93 -8.75 -1.59
N ALA A 98 17.28 -9.74 -0.96
CA ALA A 98 17.94 -10.98 -0.55
C ALA A 98 18.43 -11.78 -1.77
N LEU A 99 17.60 -11.90 -2.80
CA LEU A 99 17.94 -12.64 -4.01
C LEU A 99 19.09 -11.97 -4.78
N GLN A 100 19.13 -10.64 -4.80
CA GLN A 100 20.22 -9.89 -5.40
C GLN A 100 21.56 -10.18 -4.70
N CYS A 101 21.56 -10.24 -3.36
CA CYS A 101 22.74 -10.64 -2.59
C CYS A 101 23.21 -12.06 -2.94
N VAL A 102 22.28 -13.00 -3.14
CA VAL A 102 22.61 -14.38 -3.56
C VAL A 102 23.17 -14.41 -4.99
N ARG A 103 22.59 -13.64 -5.92
CA ARG A 103 23.04 -13.57 -7.32
C ARG A 103 24.48 -13.10 -7.44
N GLU A 104 24.88 -12.11 -6.65
CA GLU A 104 26.27 -11.60 -6.66
C GLU A 104 27.30 -12.62 -6.18
N LYS A 105 26.86 -13.65 -5.44
CA LYS A 105 27.73 -14.70 -4.93
C LYS A 105 27.56 -16.05 -5.63
N MET A 106 26.61 -16.17 -6.56
CA MET A 106 26.44 -17.40 -7.33
C MET A 106 27.68 -17.77 -8.14
N ASP A 107 28.49 -16.79 -8.55
CA ASP A 107 29.73 -17.04 -9.28
C ASP A 107 30.81 -17.72 -8.42
N ILE A 108 30.67 -17.67 -7.08
CA ILE A 108 31.62 -18.20 -6.11
C ILE A 108 31.09 -19.51 -5.49
N ILE A 109 29.77 -19.70 -5.49
CA ILE A 109 29.12 -20.90 -4.95
C ILE A 109 29.24 -22.02 -5.98
N ASP A 110 29.91 -23.10 -5.60
CA ASP A 110 29.87 -24.34 -6.38
C ASP A 110 28.47 -24.98 -6.25
N ILE A 111 27.73 -25.05 -7.36
CA ILE A 111 26.36 -25.56 -7.41
C ILE A 111 26.35 -27.09 -7.41
N GLU A 112 27.49 -27.73 -7.68
CA GLU A 112 27.64 -29.19 -7.68
C GLU A 112 27.90 -29.76 -6.28
N ASP A 113 28.30 -28.92 -5.32
CA ASP A 113 28.55 -29.35 -3.94
C ASP A 113 27.26 -29.27 -3.09
N ASP A 114 27.08 -30.24 -2.21
CA ASP A 114 25.90 -30.34 -1.32
C ASP A 114 26.00 -29.35 -0.14
N GLN A 115 27.17 -28.74 0.08
CA GLN A 115 27.43 -27.83 1.18
C GLN A 115 28.05 -26.51 0.70
N ILE A 116 27.61 -25.41 1.28
CA ILE A 116 28.18 -24.08 1.04
C ILE A 116 29.20 -23.80 2.14
N ASP A 117 30.38 -23.32 1.74
CA ASP A 117 31.44 -22.91 2.68
C ASP A 117 30.94 -21.87 3.69
N ALA A 118 31.32 -22.07 4.95
CA ALA A 118 30.94 -21.18 6.04
C ALA A 118 31.42 -19.73 5.82
N GLU A 119 32.57 -19.52 5.17
CA GLU A 119 33.07 -18.18 4.82
C GLU A 119 32.18 -17.45 3.81
N ILE A 120 31.61 -18.18 2.84
CA ILE A 120 30.68 -17.61 1.86
C ILE A 120 29.38 -17.22 2.57
N LEU A 121 28.85 -18.12 3.40
CA LEU A 121 27.65 -17.86 4.21
C LEU A 121 27.84 -16.67 5.14
N ASP A 122 29.01 -16.54 5.78
CA ASP A 122 29.27 -15.43 6.69
C ASP A 122 29.43 -14.10 5.99
N SER A 123 29.94 -14.11 4.77
CA SER A 123 30.04 -12.88 3.98
C SER A 123 28.69 -12.47 3.36
N MET A 124 27.67 -13.35 3.31
CA MET A 124 26.34 -13.05 2.74
C MET A 124 25.54 -12.12 3.64
N ALA A 125 25.74 -10.82 3.48
CA ALA A 125 24.95 -9.79 4.14
C ALA A 125 24.24 -8.91 3.10
N VAL A 126 22.95 -8.65 3.33
CA VAL A 126 22.16 -7.76 2.48
C VAL A 126 22.50 -6.32 2.83
N SER A 127 23.06 -5.57 1.87
CA SER A 127 23.44 -4.17 1.98
C SER A 127 22.35 -3.22 1.49
N ASN A 128 22.55 -1.92 1.70
CA ASN A 128 21.63 -0.89 1.23
C ASN A 128 21.56 -0.81 -0.31
N GLU A 129 22.65 -1.17 -1.01
CA GLU A 129 22.68 -1.23 -2.48
C GLU A 129 21.71 -2.28 -3.04
N HIS A 130 21.58 -3.44 -2.38
CA HIS A 130 20.58 -4.44 -2.79
C HIS A 130 19.15 -3.92 -2.64
N PHE A 131 18.86 -3.14 -1.60
CA PHE A 131 17.55 -2.50 -1.42
C PHE A 131 17.30 -1.41 -2.47
N LYS A 132 18.32 -0.62 -2.85
CA LYS A 132 18.20 0.33 -3.96
C LYS A 132 17.92 -0.38 -5.28
N PHE A 133 18.62 -1.47 -5.58
CA PHE A 133 18.37 -2.30 -6.74
C PHE A 133 16.93 -2.85 -6.74
N ALA A 134 16.50 -3.44 -5.62
CA ALA A 134 15.15 -3.99 -5.48
C ALA A 134 14.07 -2.92 -5.65
N THR A 135 14.29 -1.71 -5.12
CA THR A 135 13.35 -0.59 -5.23
C THR A 135 13.17 -0.18 -6.70
N GLY A 136 14.25 -0.16 -7.48
CA GLY A 136 14.20 0.14 -8.92
C GLY A 136 13.46 -0.91 -9.77
N GLN A 137 13.37 -2.16 -9.29
CA GLN A 137 12.65 -3.24 -9.96
C GLN A 137 11.20 -3.42 -9.46
N SER A 138 10.89 -2.89 -8.26
CA SER A 138 9.59 -3.03 -7.64
C SER A 138 8.62 -1.96 -8.10
N ASN A 139 7.43 -2.37 -8.55
CA ASN A 139 6.35 -1.46 -8.89
C ASN A 139 5.18 -1.69 -7.90
N PRO A 140 4.75 -0.69 -7.12
CA PRO A 140 3.77 -0.89 -6.05
C PRO A 140 2.41 -1.34 -6.60
N SER A 141 1.84 -2.36 -5.95
CA SER A 141 0.55 -2.95 -6.36
C SER A 141 -0.62 -2.01 -6.12
N SER A 142 -0.51 -1.10 -5.14
CA SER A 142 -1.53 -0.08 -4.85
C SER A 142 -1.78 0.89 -6.00
N LEU A 143 -0.74 1.23 -6.77
CA LEU A 143 -0.85 2.07 -7.97
C LEU A 143 -1.46 1.33 -9.16
N ARG A 144 -1.66 0.00 -9.08
CA ARG A 144 -2.28 -0.80 -10.15
C ARG A 144 -3.81 -0.73 -10.15
N GLU A 145 -4.45 -0.48 -9.01
CA GLU A 145 -5.92 -0.35 -8.92
C GLU A 145 -6.42 1.10 -8.90
N THR A 146 -5.54 2.06 -8.66
CA THR A 146 -5.82 3.49 -8.87
C THR A 146 -4.53 4.12 -9.34
N THR A 147 -4.41 4.34 -10.65
CA THR A 147 -3.33 5.14 -11.21
C THR A 147 -3.47 6.54 -10.64
N VAL A 148 -2.73 6.85 -9.57
CA VAL A 148 -2.38 8.23 -9.28
C VAL A 148 -1.39 8.61 -10.37
N GLU A 149 -1.93 9.01 -11.52
CA GLU A 149 -1.15 9.74 -12.50
C GLU A 149 -0.73 11.03 -11.81
N ILE A 150 0.52 11.09 -11.37
CA ILE A 150 1.15 12.36 -11.07
C ILE A 150 1.18 13.08 -12.42
N PRO A 151 0.38 14.14 -12.62
CA PRO A 151 0.32 14.79 -13.91
C PRO A 151 1.72 15.32 -14.21
N THR A 152 2.29 14.96 -15.35
CA THR A 152 3.47 15.67 -15.88
C THR A 152 3.11 17.07 -16.35
N THR A 153 1.81 17.37 -16.44
CA THR A 153 1.23 18.65 -16.84
C THR A 153 1.18 19.61 -15.65
N THR A 154 1.81 20.76 -15.81
CA THR A 154 1.79 21.87 -14.86
C THR A 154 0.66 22.84 -15.17
N TRP A 155 0.38 23.80 -14.27
CA TRP A 155 -0.62 24.85 -14.53
C TRP A 155 -0.31 25.72 -15.75
N GLU A 156 0.96 25.78 -16.15
CA GLU A 156 1.46 26.54 -17.29
C GLU A 156 1.19 25.82 -18.62
N ASP A 157 1.11 24.49 -18.60
CA ASP A 157 0.83 23.66 -19.78
C ASP A 157 -0.65 23.65 -20.18
N ILE A 158 -1.54 24.18 -19.32
CA ILE A 158 -2.98 24.27 -19.58
C ILE A 158 -3.27 25.61 -20.25
N GLY A 159 -3.68 25.62 -21.51
CA GLY A 159 -4.11 26.85 -22.20
C GLY A 159 -5.49 27.33 -21.75
N GLY A 160 -5.63 28.60 -21.35
CA GLY A 160 -6.91 29.21 -21.00
C GLY A 160 -7.43 28.81 -19.61
N LEU A 161 -8.76 28.86 -19.42
CA LEU A 161 -9.45 28.49 -18.16
C LEU A 161 -8.97 29.26 -16.92
N GLU A 162 -8.46 30.49 -17.08
CA GLU A 162 -7.84 31.26 -15.99
C GLU A 162 -8.75 31.44 -14.78
N ASP A 163 -10.04 31.71 -15.02
CA ASP A 163 -11.03 31.83 -13.94
C ASP A 163 -11.21 30.51 -13.17
N VAL A 164 -11.20 29.38 -13.87
CA VAL A 164 -11.33 28.04 -13.26
C VAL A 164 -10.07 27.67 -12.49
N LYS A 165 -8.88 27.94 -13.07
CA LYS A 165 -7.59 27.73 -12.37
C LYS A 165 -7.51 28.53 -11.08
N ALA A 166 -7.94 29.79 -11.10
CA ALA A 166 -7.97 30.65 -9.92
C ALA A 166 -8.90 30.07 -8.84
N GLN A 167 -10.13 29.71 -9.21
CA GLN A 167 -11.09 29.10 -8.28
C GLN A 167 -10.58 27.79 -7.68
N LEU A 168 -9.94 26.92 -8.47
CA LEU A 168 -9.37 25.67 -7.97
C LEU A 168 -8.22 25.90 -6.99
N ARG A 169 -7.33 26.86 -7.27
CA ARG A 169 -6.25 27.24 -6.33
C ARG A 169 -6.83 27.74 -5.02
N GLU A 170 -7.83 28.62 -5.07
CA GLU A 170 -8.45 29.17 -3.87
C GLU A 170 -9.22 28.12 -3.05
N MET A 171 -9.96 27.23 -3.73
CA MET A 171 -10.82 26.27 -3.06
C MET A 171 -10.07 25.03 -2.55
N ILE A 172 -9.02 24.60 -3.26
CA ILE A 172 -8.31 23.34 -2.96
C ILE A 172 -6.91 23.63 -2.39
N LEU A 173 -6.12 24.47 -3.07
CA LEU A 173 -4.71 24.65 -2.73
C LEU A 173 -4.51 25.54 -1.51
N TYR A 174 -5.20 26.67 -1.42
CA TYR A 174 -5.03 27.64 -0.31
C TYR A 174 -5.37 27.08 1.08
N PRO A 175 -6.42 26.26 1.27
CA PRO A 175 -6.65 25.62 2.56
C PRO A 175 -5.52 24.68 3.00
N ILE A 176 -4.80 24.09 2.05
CA ILE A 176 -3.69 23.17 2.30
C ILE A 176 -2.40 23.96 2.57
N GLU A 177 -2.13 25.00 1.79
CA GLU A 177 -0.93 25.84 1.93
C GLU A 177 -0.99 26.81 3.12
N HIS A 178 -2.19 27.24 3.53
CA HIS A 178 -2.39 28.25 4.58
C HIS A 178 -3.42 27.86 5.66
N PRO A 179 -3.28 26.69 6.31
CA PRO A 179 -4.26 26.19 7.29
C PRO A 179 -4.41 27.10 8.53
N ASP A 180 -3.35 27.80 8.91
CA ASP A 180 -3.30 28.76 10.00
C ASP A 180 -4.21 29.97 9.75
N LYS A 181 -4.20 30.50 8.52
CA LYS A 181 -5.06 31.63 8.11
C LYS A 181 -6.53 31.22 8.13
N PHE A 182 -6.87 30.05 7.60
CA PHE A 182 -8.25 29.55 7.59
C PHE A 182 -8.81 29.38 9.00
N THR A 183 -7.99 28.86 9.92
CA THR A 183 -8.36 28.71 11.33
C THR A 183 -8.53 30.07 12.02
N LYS A 184 -7.61 31.00 11.80
CA LYS A 184 -7.64 32.35 12.39
C LYS A 184 -8.86 33.16 11.97
N PHE A 185 -9.27 33.05 10.71
CA PHE A 185 -10.44 33.76 10.17
C PHE A 185 -11.74 32.94 10.27
N GLY A 186 -11.73 31.76 10.91
CA GLY A 186 -12.92 30.91 11.08
C GLY A 186 -13.49 30.39 9.76
N MET A 187 -12.70 30.37 8.69
CA MET A 187 -13.11 29.91 7.38
C MET A 187 -13.05 28.38 7.33
N LYS A 188 -14.11 27.75 6.83
CA LYS A 188 -14.13 26.30 6.60
C LYS A 188 -13.72 26.02 5.15
N PRO A 189 -12.80 25.09 4.89
CA PRO A 189 -12.50 24.65 3.54
C PRO A 189 -13.76 24.12 2.85
N SER A 190 -13.82 24.27 1.53
CA SER A 190 -14.90 23.69 0.73
C SER A 190 -14.84 22.15 0.84
N LYS A 191 -16.00 21.50 0.88
CA LYS A 191 -16.09 20.04 1.12
C LYS A 191 -15.94 19.21 -0.15
N GLY A 192 -15.89 19.84 -1.32
CA GLY A 192 -15.79 19.15 -2.59
C GLY A 192 -15.98 20.10 -3.77
N VAL A 193 -15.48 19.68 -4.93
CA VAL A 193 -15.56 20.39 -6.20
C VAL A 193 -16.23 19.46 -7.20
N LEU A 194 -17.21 19.97 -7.96
CA LEU A 194 -17.87 19.25 -9.04
C LEU A 194 -17.38 19.82 -10.37
N PHE A 195 -16.65 19.01 -11.14
CA PHE A 195 -16.27 19.35 -12.49
C PHE A 195 -17.41 18.99 -13.46
N TYR A 196 -17.81 19.93 -14.30
CA TYR A 196 -18.80 19.70 -15.35
C TYR A 196 -18.45 20.53 -16.59
N GLY A 197 -18.70 19.97 -17.77
CA GLY A 197 -18.42 20.61 -19.05
C GLY A 197 -18.67 19.68 -20.24
N PRO A 198 -18.73 20.22 -21.47
CA PRO A 198 -18.74 19.40 -22.68
C PRO A 198 -17.40 18.63 -22.81
N PRO A 199 -17.39 17.48 -23.51
CA PRO A 199 -16.17 16.69 -23.68
C PRO A 199 -15.10 17.48 -24.45
N GLY A 200 -13.88 17.50 -23.91
CA GLY A 200 -12.73 18.20 -24.50
C GLY A 200 -12.48 19.63 -23.98
N CYS A 201 -13.15 20.03 -22.89
CA CYS A 201 -12.91 21.28 -22.16
C CYS A 201 -12.25 21.03 -20.80
#